data_AF-A0A5B7K9K1-F1
#
_entry.id   AF-A0A5B7K9K1-F1
#
_cell.length_a   1.000
_cell.length_b   1.000
_cell.length_c   1.000
_cell.angle_alpha   90.00
_cell.angle_beta   90.00
_cell.angle_gamma   90.00
#
_symmetry.space_group_name_H-M   'P 1'
#
loop_
_entity.id
_entity.type
_entity.pdbx_description
1 polymer ?
#
loop_
_entity_poly.entity_id
_entity_poly.type
_entity_poly.pdbx_seq_one_letter_code
_entity_poly.pdbx_strand_id
1 'polypeptide(L)'
;MQSQSRDPRGMLNCLPNLTKRPDVLIPLLEAAQRFDLNIIKHSSLIDNDQRKIYLKVGQSPLPLKHLARVFLRQELGNKLPVRIDELNLPVIMKKYLLYEIS
;
A
#
# COMPACT_ATOMS: atom_id res chain seq x y z
N MET A 1 26.28 4.86 8.21
CA MET A 1 25.48 3.68 7.87
C MET A 1 24.30 3.62 8.84
N GLN A 2 23.12 4.11 8.45
CA GLN A 2 21.94 3.96 9.31
C GLN A 2 21.54 2.50 9.29
N SER A 3 21.48 1.88 10.49
CA SER A 3 20.96 0.55 10.68
C SER A 3 19.57 0.50 10.07
N GLN A 4 19.39 -0.35 9.06
CA GLN A 4 18.06 -0.78 8.68
C GLN A 4 17.44 -1.34 9.95
N SER A 5 16.50 -0.58 10.54
CA SER A 5 15.63 -1.06 11.59
C SER A 5 15.14 -2.43 11.12
N ARG A 6 15.64 -3.49 11.76
CA ARG A 6 15.20 -4.85 11.49
C ARG A 6 13.74 -4.85 11.86
N ASP A 7 12.87 -4.70 10.86
CA ASP A 7 11.44 -4.86 11.04
C ASP A 7 11.24 -6.16 11.84
N PRO A 8 10.68 -6.11 13.06
CA PRO A 8 10.58 -7.27 13.94
C PRO A 8 9.79 -8.43 13.32
N ARG A 9 9.04 -8.16 12.24
CA ARG A 9 8.29 -9.17 11.48
C ARG A 9 8.98 -9.59 10.18
N GLY A 10 10.10 -8.97 9.81
CA GLY A 10 10.90 -9.30 8.64
C GLY A 10 10.22 -9.05 7.30
N MET A 11 9.12 -8.28 7.24
CA MET A 11 8.35 -8.07 6.00
C MET A 11 9.21 -7.38 4.93
N LEU A 12 10.14 -6.51 5.37
CA LEU A 12 11.10 -5.85 4.48
C LEU A 12 12.06 -6.83 3.80
N ASN A 13 12.37 -7.97 4.42
CA ASN A 13 13.24 -9.00 3.83
C ASN A 13 12.52 -9.78 2.71
N CYS A 14 11.19 -9.70 2.65
CA CYS A 14 10.40 -10.33 1.61
C CYS A 14 10.26 -9.46 0.35
N LEU A 15 10.55 -8.15 0.45
CA LEU A 15 10.48 -7.20 -0.67
C LEU A 15 11.30 -7.62 -1.91
N PRO A 16 12.54 -8.12 -1.80
CA PRO A 16 13.33 -8.48 -2.98
C PRO A 16 12.74 -9.61 -3.85
N ASN A 17 11.86 -10.45 -3.31
CA ASN A 17 11.28 -11.58 -4.05
C ASN A 17 9.84 -11.34 -4.54
N LEU A 18 9.26 -10.17 -4.26
CA LEU A 18 7.85 -9.87 -4.54
C LEU A 18 7.51 -9.81 -6.03
N THR A 19 8.47 -9.51 -6.90
CA THR A 19 8.34 -9.61 -8.37
C THR A 19 7.95 -11.01 -8.84
N LYS A 20 8.33 -12.06 -8.10
CA LYS A 20 7.96 -13.46 -8.40
C LYS A 20 6.57 -13.83 -7.88
N ARG A 21 5.91 -12.93 -7.14
CA ARG A 21 4.62 -13.11 -6.47
C ARG A 21 3.67 -11.96 -6.81
N PRO A 22 3.21 -11.87 -8.08
CA PRO A 22 2.32 -10.79 -8.52
C PRO A 22 1.00 -10.77 -7.74
N ASP A 23 0.55 -11.93 -7.27
CA ASP A 23 -0.61 -12.13 -6.39
C ASP A 23 -0.52 -11.34 -5.08
N VAL A 24 0.71 -11.09 -4.59
CA VAL A 24 0.95 -10.30 -3.37
C VAL A 24 1.38 -8.88 -3.73
N LEU A 25 2.19 -8.73 -4.78
CA LEU A 25 2.74 -7.44 -5.17
C LEU A 25 1.65 -6.45 -5.60
N ILE A 26 0.69 -6.89 -6.41
CA ILE A 26 -0.37 -6.00 -6.91
C ILE A 26 -1.22 -5.46 -5.74
N PRO A 27 -1.76 -6.29 -4.83
CA PRO A 27 -2.48 -5.79 -3.66
C PRO A 27 -1.66 -4.85 -2.77
N LEU A 28 -0.35 -5.10 -2.60
CA LEU A 28 0.52 -4.21 -1.84
C LEU A 28 0.66 -2.83 -2.48
N LEU A 29 0.86 -2.78 -3.81
CA LEU A 29 0.92 -1.54 -4.57
C LEU A 29 -0.44 -0.83 -4.54
N GLU A 30 -1.54 -1.57 -4.65
CA GLU A 30 -2.88 -1.00 -4.54
C GLU A 30 -3.19 -0.50 -3.13
N ALA A 31 -2.61 -1.08 -2.08
CA ALA A 31 -2.79 -0.66 -0.69
C ALA A 31 -1.87 0.49 -0.26
N ALA A 32 -0.79 0.74 -1.01
CA ALA A 32 0.18 1.77 -0.70
C ALA A 32 -0.47 3.17 -0.74
N GLN A 33 -0.45 3.88 0.38
CA GLN A 33 -1.07 5.22 0.46
C GLN A 33 -0.35 6.26 -0.40
N ARG A 34 0.96 6.09 -0.62
CA ARG A 34 1.80 7.01 -1.38
C ARG A 34 3.05 6.29 -1.87
N PHE A 35 3.57 6.74 -3.00
CA PHE A 35 4.87 6.34 -3.54
C PHE A 35 5.88 7.47 -3.38
N ASP A 36 6.98 7.22 -2.66
CA ASP A 36 8.11 8.14 -2.62
C ASP A 36 9.07 7.81 -3.77
N LEU A 37 8.94 8.56 -4.87
CA LEU A 37 9.73 8.32 -6.07
C LEU A 37 11.23 8.51 -5.83
N ASN A 38 11.62 9.36 -4.88
CA ASN A 38 13.04 9.59 -4.58
C ASN A 38 13.62 8.36 -3.85
N ILE A 39 12.92 7.86 -2.84
CA ILE A 39 13.31 6.62 -2.14
C ILE A 39 13.33 5.45 -3.12
N ILE A 40 12.31 5.29 -3.96
CA ILE A 40 12.25 4.20 -4.95
C ILE A 40 13.43 4.28 -5.92
N LYS A 41 13.83 5.47 -6.38
CA LYS A 41 14.98 5.64 -7.30
C LYS A 41 16.30 5.22 -6.67
N HIS A 42 16.49 5.43 -5.38
CA HIS A 42 17.79 5.23 -4.71
C HIS A 42 17.84 4.04 -3.75
N SER A 43 16.73 3.32 -3.54
CA SER A 43 16.66 2.17 -2.62
C SER A 43 17.56 1.02 -3.08
N SER A 44 18.36 0.47 -2.16
CA SER A 44 19.15 -0.76 -2.36
C SER A 44 18.38 -2.04 -2.02
N LEU A 45 17.15 -1.91 -1.52
CA LEU A 45 16.31 -3.03 -1.05
C LEU A 45 15.47 -3.67 -2.17
N ILE A 46 15.45 -3.07 -3.36
CA ILE A 46 14.60 -3.50 -4.47
C ILE A 46 15.44 -3.70 -5.73
N ASP A 47 15.11 -4.73 -6.50
CA ASP A 47 15.79 -5.03 -7.75
C ASP A 47 15.40 -4.02 -8.86
N ASN A 48 16.04 -4.13 -10.03
CA ASN A 48 15.81 -3.20 -11.14
C ASN A 48 14.41 -3.34 -11.77
N ASP A 49 13.82 -4.54 -11.76
CA ASP A 49 12.51 -4.77 -12.36
C ASP A 49 11.39 -4.29 -11.43
N GLN A 50 11.52 -4.54 -10.13
CA GLN A 50 10.71 -3.92 -9.08
C GLN A 50 10.74 -2.41 -9.18
N ARG A 51 11.94 -1.82 -9.30
CA ARG A 51 12.10 -0.37 -9.43
C ARG A 51 11.32 0.19 -10.62
N LYS A 52 11.40 -0.46 -11.79
CA LYS A 52 10.63 -0.05 -12.98
C LYS A 52 9.13 -0.09 -12.70
N ILE A 53 8.64 -1.16 -12.09
CA ILE A 53 7.21 -1.30 -11.74
C ILE A 53 6.78 -0.20 -10.78
N TYR A 54 7.53 0.01 -9.70
CA TYR A 54 7.16 0.97 -8.64
C TYR A 54 7.21 2.40 -9.13
N LEU A 55 8.18 2.75 -9.99
CA LEU A 55 8.25 4.06 -10.62
C LEU A 55 7.08 4.26 -11.59
N LYS A 56 6.75 3.27 -12.43
CA LYS A 56 5.61 3.34 -13.35
C LYS A 56 4.30 3.58 -12.60
N VAL A 57 4.08 2.84 -11.51
CA VAL A 57 2.88 2.98 -10.67
C VAL A 57 2.88 4.34 -9.96
N GLY A 58 3.99 4.74 -9.33
CA GLY A 58 4.06 5.98 -8.58
C GLY A 58 4.07 7.26 -9.42
N GLN A 59 4.40 7.16 -10.71
CA GLN A 59 4.31 8.27 -11.67
C GLN A 59 2.90 8.43 -12.25
N SER A 60 2.05 7.41 -12.11
CA SER A 60 0.68 7.45 -12.58
C SER A 60 -0.21 8.10 -11.52
N PRO A 61 -1.22 8.92 -11.89
CA PRO A 61 -2.19 9.41 -10.93
C PRO A 61 -2.92 8.25 -10.27
N LEU A 62 -3.07 8.32 -8.94
CA LEU A 62 -3.79 7.30 -8.19
C LEU A 62 -5.28 7.29 -8.60
N PRO A 63 -5.91 6.12 -8.75
CA PRO A 63 -7.34 6.04 -9.03
C PRO A 63 -8.16 6.77 -7.97
N LEU A 64 -9.24 7.44 -8.38
CA LEU A 64 -10.13 8.16 -7.46
C LEU A 64 -10.62 7.27 -6.31
N LYS A 65 -10.95 6.00 -6.60
CA LYS A 65 -11.33 4.99 -5.62
C LYS A 65 -10.27 4.84 -4.52
N HIS A 66 -9.00 4.81 -4.91
CA HIS A 66 -7.88 4.68 -3.97
C HIS A 66 -7.73 5.95 -3.12
N LEU A 67 -7.77 7.12 -3.75
CA LEU A 67 -7.68 8.41 -3.05
C LEU A 67 -8.80 8.57 -2.02
N ALA A 68 -10.04 8.21 -2.38
CA ALA A 68 -11.18 8.24 -1.47
C ALA A 68 -10.96 7.32 -0.26
N ARG A 69 -10.43 6.10 -0.46
CA ARG A 69 -10.09 5.22 0.65
C ARG A 69 -9.00 5.80 1.54
N VAL A 70 -7.91 6.32 0.97
CA VAL A 70 -6.83 6.94 1.76
C VAL A 70 -7.37 8.09 2.61
N PHE A 71 -8.14 8.99 2.00
CA PHE A 71 -8.77 10.11 2.69
C PHE A 71 -9.66 9.66 3.85
N LEU A 72 -10.64 8.78 3.59
CA LEU A 72 -11.56 8.29 4.62
C LEU A 72 -10.84 7.57 5.76
N ARG A 73 -9.79 6.80 5.45
CA ARG A 73 -8.97 6.13 6.46
C ARG A 73 -8.13 7.10 7.29
N GLN A 74 -7.68 8.22 6.72
CA GLN A 74 -6.96 9.26 7.46
C GLN A 74 -7.89 10.01 8.41
N GLU A 75 -9.08 10.38 7.93
CA GLU A 75 -10.09 11.09 8.74
C GLU A 75 -10.61 10.24 9.92
N LEU A 76 -10.86 8.94 9.67
CA LEU A 76 -11.40 8.05 10.70
C LEU A 76 -10.30 7.41 11.56
N GLY A 77 -9.07 7.34 11.05
CA GLY A 77 -7.90 6.81 11.73
C GLY A 77 -8.17 5.45 12.40
N ASN A 78 -7.75 5.33 13.66
CA ASN A 78 -7.93 4.11 14.46
C ASN A 78 -9.39 3.81 14.82
N LYS A 79 -10.30 4.77 14.64
CA LYS A 79 -11.74 4.59 14.92
C LYS A 79 -12.47 3.94 13.75
N LEU A 80 -11.83 3.84 12.57
CA LEU A 80 -12.44 3.27 11.38
C LEU A 80 -13.08 1.89 11.61
N PRO A 81 -12.40 0.88 12.19
CA PRO A 81 -13.01 -0.46 12.33
C PRO A 81 -14.25 -0.47 13.22
N VAL A 82 -14.31 0.43 14.20
CA VAL A 82 -15.43 0.53 15.15
C VAL A 82 -16.59 1.32 14.53
N ARG A 83 -16.28 2.37 13.75
CA ARG A 83 -17.28 3.30 13.21
C ARG A 83 -17.70 2.98 11.78
N ILE A 84 -17.10 1.97 11.14
CA ILE A 84 -17.41 1.60 9.76
C ILE A 84 -18.90 1.29 9.57
N ASP A 85 -19.55 0.73 10.60
CA ASP A 85 -20.95 0.36 10.55
C ASP A 85 -21.89 1.55 10.66
N GLU A 86 -21.44 2.62 11.33
CA GLU A 86 -22.14 3.91 11.42
C GLU A 86 -22.16 4.66 10.08
N LEU A 87 -21.25 4.33 9.15
CA LEU A 87 -21.23 4.95 7.84
C LEU A 87 -22.38 4.41 6.99
N ASN A 88 -23.18 5.33 6.43
CA ASN A 88 -24.21 5.03 5.43
C ASN A 88 -23.60 4.71 4.06
N LEU A 89 -22.76 3.67 4.03
CA LEU A 89 -22.07 3.18 2.84
C LEU A 89 -22.51 1.75 2.51
N PRO A 90 -22.54 1.36 1.22
CA PRO A 90 -22.73 -0.02 0.83
C PRO A 90 -21.72 -0.97 1.48
N VAL A 91 -22.14 -2.20 1.79
CA VAL A 91 -21.30 -3.23 2.43
C VAL A 91 -19.98 -3.44 1.68
N ILE A 92 -20.01 -3.41 0.34
CA ILE A 92 -18.80 -3.56 -0.48
C ILE A 92 -17.80 -2.41 -0.25
N MET A 93 -18.27 -1.18 -0.03
CA MET A 93 -17.41 -0.04 0.27
C MET A 93 -16.85 -0.14 1.68
N LYS A 94 -17.64 -0.61 2.65
CA LYS A 94 -17.16 -0.89 4.02
C LYS A 94 -16.01 -1.91 3.99
N LYS A 95 -16.19 -3.03 3.28
CA LYS A 95 -15.14 -4.03 3.07
C LYS A 95 -13.92 -3.45 2.35
N TYR A 96 -14.13 -2.62 1.33
CA TYR A 96 -13.03 -1.94 0.63
C TYR A 96 -12.20 -1.05 1.56
N LEU A 97 -12.86 -0.28 2.43
CA LEU A 97 -12.22 0.59 3.40
C LEU A 97 -11.43 -0.21 4.44
N LEU A 98 -11.90 -1.40 4.81
CA LEU A 98 -11.25 -2.29 5.77
C LEU A 98 -10.18 -3.21 5.18
N TYR A 99 -9.98 -3.22 3.86
CA TYR A 99 -9.15 -4.20 3.15
C TYR A 99 -9.67 -5.65 3.26
N GLU A 100 -10.98 -5.83 3.34
CA GLU A 100 -11.65 -7.15 3.44
C GLU A 100 -12.22 -7.63 2.09
N ILE A 101 -11.79 -7.04 0.98
CA ILE A 101 -12.17 -7.52 -0.35
C ILE A 101 -11.23 -8.65 -0.74
N SER A 102 -11.80 -9.85 -0.83
CA SER A 102 -11.21 -11.06 -1.42
C SER A 102 -11.55 -11.16 -2.90
#